data_AF-A0AAD5CP45-F1
#
_entry.id   AF-A0AAD5CP45-F1
#
_cell.length_a   1.000
_cell.length_b   1.000
_cell.length_c   1.000
_cell.angle_alpha   90.00
_cell.angle_beta   90.00
_cell.angle_gamma   90.00
#
_symmetry.space_group_name_H-M   'P 1'
#
loop_
_entity.id
_entity.type
_entity.pdbx_description
1 polymer ?
#
loop_
_entity_poly.entity_id
_entity_poly.type
_entity_poly.pdbx_seq_one_letter_code
_entity_poly.pdbx_strand_id
1 'polypeptide(L)'
;MGKSPDLKSFQNNADAFICSLCPGTAHLQVQYSPGGLIFKAGGSNMQHVTSLSFLLLAYSNYLSHANHAVTCGGKSASPALLKDLARRQVNYILGENPMKMSYMVGYGPRYPQRIHHRGSSLPSVRTHPAHIGCKAGSRYFLSPDPNPNVLVGAVVGGPNTTDAFPDSRPFFQESEPTTYINAPLVGLLAYFAAHP
;
A
#
# COMPACT_ATOMS: atom_id res chain seq x y z
N MET A 1 1.38 -26.51 -2.02
CA MET A 1 1.67 -26.62 -3.47
C MET A 1 2.86 -27.55 -3.65
N GLY A 2 3.07 -28.13 -4.84
CA GLY A 2 4.28 -28.90 -5.14
C GLY A 2 4.33 -30.38 -4.72
N LYS A 3 3.25 -30.96 -4.15
CA LYS A 3 3.17 -32.41 -3.88
C LYS A 3 2.84 -33.25 -5.12
N SER A 4 2.08 -32.68 -6.05
CA SER A 4 1.87 -33.26 -7.40
C SER A 4 2.91 -32.69 -8.37
N PRO A 5 3.47 -33.50 -9.28
CA PRO A 5 4.36 -33.02 -10.35
C PRO A 5 3.79 -31.82 -11.12
N ASP A 6 2.48 -31.82 -11.37
CA ASP A 6 1.79 -30.77 -12.12
C ASP A 6 1.78 -29.41 -11.40
N LEU A 7 1.96 -29.42 -10.07
CA LEU A 7 1.98 -28.21 -9.25
C LEU A 7 3.38 -27.70 -8.95
N LYS A 8 4.43 -28.38 -9.43
CA LYS A 8 5.81 -28.02 -9.13
C LYS A 8 6.25 -26.73 -9.81
N SER A 9 5.80 -26.51 -11.06
CA SER A 9 6.06 -25.27 -11.80
C SER A 9 5.51 -24.04 -11.08
N PHE A 10 4.28 -24.12 -10.54
CA PHE A 10 3.67 -23.05 -9.75
C PHE A 10 4.47 -22.75 -8.48
N GLN A 11 4.95 -23.78 -7.78
CA GLN A 11 5.81 -23.58 -6.61
C GLN A 11 7.11 -22.86 -6.98
N ASN A 12 7.80 -23.32 -8.02
CA ASN A 12 9.06 -22.72 -8.45
C ASN A 12 8.88 -21.24 -8.84
N ASN A 13 7.78 -20.90 -9.52
CA ASN A 13 7.45 -19.53 -9.89
C ASN A 13 7.12 -18.67 -8.66
N ALA A 14 6.38 -19.21 -7.69
CA ALA A 14 6.06 -18.50 -6.46
C ALA A 14 7.30 -18.27 -5.59
N ASP A 15 8.17 -19.28 -5.46
CA ASP A 15 9.45 -19.17 -4.75
C ASP A 15 10.33 -18.08 -5.38
N ALA A 16 10.51 -18.10 -6.70
CA ALA A 16 11.27 -17.10 -7.44
C ALA A 16 10.68 -15.69 -7.27
N PHE A 17 9.35 -15.57 -7.32
CA PHE A 17 8.67 -14.30 -7.11
C PHE A 17 8.90 -13.75 -5.70
N ILE A 18 8.74 -14.57 -4.65
CA ILE A 18 8.98 -14.16 -3.27
C ILE A 18 10.45 -13.77 -3.03
N CYS A 19 11.39 -14.49 -3.64
CA CYS A 19 12.80 -14.11 -3.58
C CYS A 19 13.07 -12.73 -4.19
N SER A 20 12.32 -12.35 -5.23
CA SER A 20 12.44 -11.03 -5.86
C SER A 20 11.94 -9.87 -4.98
N LEU A 21 11.13 -10.16 -3.95
CA LEU A 21 10.61 -9.16 -3.02
C LEU A 21 11.50 -8.98 -1.77
N CYS A 22 12.40 -9.92 -1.50
CA CYS A 22 13.24 -9.90 -0.31
C CYS A 22 14.34 -8.83 -0.41
N PRO A 23 14.56 -8.00 0.63
CA PRO A 23 15.60 -6.97 0.61
C PRO A 23 17.00 -7.51 0.35
N GLY A 24 17.74 -6.81 -0.53
CA GLY A 24 19.13 -7.15 -0.85
C GLY A 24 19.28 -8.46 -1.64
N THR A 25 18.24 -8.88 -2.38
CA THR A 25 18.40 -9.75 -3.55
C THR A 25 18.55 -8.87 -4.79
N ALA A 26 19.37 -9.28 -5.75
CA ALA A 26 19.73 -8.47 -6.93
C ALA A 26 18.62 -8.46 -8.00
N HIS A 27 17.39 -8.10 -7.64
CA HIS A 27 16.27 -8.05 -8.57
C HIS A 27 15.87 -6.60 -8.89
N LEU A 28 15.90 -6.27 -10.20
CA LEU A 28 15.65 -4.92 -10.73
C LEU A 28 14.17 -4.47 -10.63
N GLN A 29 13.24 -5.35 -10.26
CA GLN A 29 11.80 -5.13 -10.42
C GLN A 29 11.14 -4.42 -9.24
N VAL A 30 11.72 -4.53 -8.04
CA VAL A 30 11.21 -3.92 -6.81
C VAL A 30 12.36 -3.25 -6.06
N GLN A 31 12.18 -1.98 -5.74
CA GLN A 31 13.11 -1.19 -4.95
C GLN A 31 12.51 -0.94 -3.57
N TYR A 32 13.32 -0.39 -2.67
CA TYR A 32 12.85 0.10 -1.38
C TYR A 32 13.23 1.57 -1.25
N SER A 33 12.30 2.40 -0.75
CA SER A 33 12.63 3.76 -0.35
C SER A 33 13.61 3.76 0.83
N PRO A 34 14.29 4.89 1.11
CA PRO A 34 15.10 5.04 2.32
C PRO A 34 14.36 4.67 3.62
N GLY A 35 13.06 4.97 3.69
CA GLY A 35 12.17 4.62 4.80
C GLY A 35 11.69 3.16 4.82
N GLY A 36 12.09 2.34 3.84
CA GLY A 36 11.76 0.92 3.79
C GLY A 36 10.40 0.59 3.16
N LEU A 37 9.78 1.51 2.41
CA LEU A 37 8.58 1.24 1.63
C LEU A 37 8.95 0.47 0.35
N ILE A 38 8.21 -0.59 0.05
CA ILE A 38 8.27 -1.25 -1.26
C ILE A 38 7.94 -0.22 -2.34
N PHE A 39 8.82 -0.07 -3.32
CA PHE A 39 8.65 0.86 -4.41
C PHE A 39 8.73 0.16 -5.76
N LYS A 40 7.70 0.36 -6.57
CA LYS A 40 7.67 -0.03 -7.97
C LYS A 40 7.29 1.16 -8.83
N ALA A 41 8.08 1.40 -9.88
CA ALA A 41 7.84 2.50 -10.80
C ALA A 41 6.41 2.43 -11.37
N GLY A 42 5.70 3.54 -11.28
CA GLY A 42 4.28 3.66 -11.60
C GLY A 42 3.65 4.75 -10.74
N GLY A 43 2.49 5.26 -11.15
CA GLY A 43 1.66 6.10 -10.27
C GLY A 43 1.01 5.27 -9.17
N SER A 44 0.62 5.89 -8.05
CA SER A 44 -0.12 5.25 -6.96
C SER A 44 0.59 4.01 -6.40
N ASN A 45 1.85 4.16 -5.98
CA ASN A 45 2.73 3.07 -5.54
C ASN A 45 2.11 2.17 -4.44
N MET A 46 1.24 2.70 -3.58
CA MET A 46 0.56 1.92 -2.54
C MET A 46 -0.24 0.73 -3.09
N GLN A 47 -0.63 0.73 -4.36
CA GLN A 47 -1.28 -0.43 -4.99
C GLN A 47 -0.36 -1.66 -5.01
N HIS A 48 0.94 -1.43 -5.22
CA HIS A 48 1.95 -2.46 -5.22
C HIS A 48 2.32 -2.83 -3.79
N VAL A 49 2.47 -1.84 -2.91
CA VAL A 49 2.78 -2.08 -1.49
C VAL A 49 1.76 -3.03 -0.87
N THR A 50 0.47 -2.72 -0.98
CA THR A 50 -0.59 -3.52 -0.34
C THR A 50 -0.75 -4.90 -0.98
N SER A 51 -0.72 -4.97 -2.32
CA SER A 51 -0.81 -6.25 -3.04
C SER A 51 0.37 -7.18 -2.76
N LEU A 52 1.61 -6.66 -2.84
CA LEU A 52 2.81 -7.46 -2.61
C LEU A 52 2.92 -7.89 -1.15
N SER A 53 2.54 -7.01 -0.21
CA SER A 53 2.48 -7.36 1.21
C SER A 53 1.47 -8.48 1.48
N PHE A 54 0.30 -8.44 0.84
CA PHE A 54 -0.69 -9.49 0.96
C PHE A 54 -0.17 -10.83 0.43
N LEU A 55 0.53 -10.83 -0.71
CA LEU A 55 1.18 -12.03 -1.25
C LEU A 55 2.29 -12.56 -0.34
N LEU A 56 3.13 -11.68 0.23
CA LEU A 56 4.15 -12.05 1.22
C LEU A 56 3.52 -12.77 2.42
N LEU A 57 2.43 -12.22 2.95
CA LEU A 57 1.72 -12.81 4.08
C LEU A 57 1.05 -14.15 3.72
N ALA A 58 0.37 -14.22 2.58
CA ALA A 58 -0.27 -15.44 2.10
C ALA A 58 0.77 -16.55 1.90
N TYR A 59 1.92 -16.22 1.31
CA TYR A 59 2.99 -17.18 1.08
C TYR A 59 3.71 -17.58 2.37
N SER A 60 3.90 -16.64 3.31
CA SER A 60 4.35 -16.93 4.67
C SER A 60 3.48 -18.01 5.31
N ASN A 61 2.16 -17.83 5.29
CA ASN A 61 1.23 -18.81 5.87
C ASN A 61 1.35 -20.15 5.17
N TYR A 62 1.44 -20.17 3.83
CA TYR A 62 1.67 -21.40 3.08
C TYR A 62 2.96 -22.14 3.52
N LEU A 63 4.09 -21.42 3.59
CA LEU A 63 5.38 -22.00 3.97
C LEU A 63 5.39 -22.52 5.41
N SER A 64 4.74 -21.82 6.34
CA SER A 64 4.56 -22.29 7.73
C SER A 64 3.83 -23.65 7.77
N HIS A 65 2.72 -23.79 7.04
CA HIS A 65 1.97 -25.05 6.99
C HIS A 65 2.74 -26.17 6.29
N ALA A 66 3.60 -25.81 5.33
CA ALA A 66 4.47 -26.76 4.63
C ALA A 66 5.73 -27.12 5.43
N ASN A 67 5.98 -26.49 6.58
CA ASN A 67 7.23 -26.56 7.34
C ASN A 67 8.47 -26.36 6.42
N HIS A 68 8.41 -25.31 5.60
CA HIS A 68 9.39 -25.04 4.55
C HIS A 68 9.89 -23.59 4.59
N ALA A 69 11.06 -23.36 4.00
CA ALA A 69 11.63 -22.04 3.77
C ALA A 69 12.29 -22.02 2.39
N VAL A 70 12.23 -20.87 1.72
CA VAL A 70 12.76 -20.72 0.36
C VAL A 70 14.19 -20.21 0.43
N THR A 71 15.07 -20.77 -0.40
CA THR A 71 16.46 -20.28 -0.53
C THR A 71 16.54 -19.25 -1.66
N CYS A 72 16.84 -18.00 -1.31
CA CYS A 72 16.92 -16.86 -2.20
C CYS A 72 18.37 -16.36 -2.31
N GLY A 73 19.14 -16.90 -3.26
CA GLY A 73 20.49 -16.39 -3.57
C GLY A 73 21.45 -16.38 -2.37
N GLY A 74 21.38 -17.41 -1.50
CA GLY A 74 22.21 -17.52 -0.29
C GLY A 74 21.57 -16.99 1.00
N LYS A 75 20.40 -16.33 0.92
CA LYS A 75 19.57 -15.97 2.08
C LYS A 75 18.35 -16.88 2.16
N SER A 76 17.82 -17.09 3.37
CA SER A 76 16.57 -17.83 3.56
C SER A 76 15.38 -16.87 3.67
N ALA A 77 14.39 -17.03 2.81
CA ALA A 77 13.07 -16.45 2.95
C ALA A 77 12.20 -17.37 3.82
N SER A 78 12.36 -17.22 5.14
CA SER A 78 11.59 -17.95 6.14
C SER A 78 10.17 -17.37 6.26
N PRO A 79 9.19 -18.16 6.74
CA PRO A 79 7.85 -17.64 7.01
C PRO A 79 7.86 -16.40 7.93
N ALA A 80 8.68 -16.43 8.99
CA ALA A 80 8.82 -15.30 9.90
C ALA A 80 9.30 -14.03 9.17
N LEU A 81 10.32 -14.14 8.31
CA LEU A 81 10.83 -13.00 7.55
C LEU A 81 9.74 -12.41 6.63
N LEU A 82 9.01 -13.25 5.89
CA LEU A 82 7.98 -12.78 4.96
C LEU A 82 6.83 -12.08 5.67
N LYS A 83 6.39 -12.62 6.80
CA LYS A 83 5.38 -12.00 7.65
C LYS A 83 5.84 -10.66 8.22
N ASP A 84 7.10 -10.56 8.66
CA ASP A 84 7.67 -9.31 9.17
C ASP A 84 7.80 -8.25 8.07
N LEU A 85 8.17 -8.64 6.85
CA LEU A 85 8.18 -7.73 5.71
C LEU A 85 6.78 -7.17 5.43
N ALA A 86 5.77 -8.02 5.39
CA ALA A 86 4.37 -7.59 5.22
C ALA A 86 3.91 -6.66 6.37
N ARG A 87 4.25 -6.98 7.61
CA ARG A 87 3.92 -6.15 8.78
C ARG A 87 4.55 -4.77 8.69
N ARG A 88 5.84 -4.69 8.31
CA ARG A 88 6.54 -3.41 8.13
C ARG A 88 5.85 -2.51 7.11
N GLN A 89 5.33 -3.05 6.02
CA GLN A 89 4.61 -2.26 5.03
C GLN A 89 3.27 -1.73 5.58
N VAL A 90 2.53 -2.55 6.34
CA VAL A 90 1.31 -2.10 7.02
C VAL A 90 1.64 -0.99 8.02
N ASN A 91 2.65 -1.18 8.85
CA ASN A 91 3.09 -0.17 9.81
C ASN A 91 3.52 1.13 9.12
N TYR A 92 4.26 1.03 8.00
CA TYR A 92 4.62 2.19 7.20
C TYR A 92 3.38 2.95 6.72
N ILE A 93 2.37 2.25 6.18
CA ILE A 93 1.09 2.86 5.76
C ILE A 93 0.42 3.57 6.94
N LEU A 94 0.49 3.00 8.15
CA LEU A 94 -0.18 3.51 9.34
C LEU A 94 0.60 4.56 10.13
N GLY A 95 1.84 4.88 9.72
CA GLY A 95 2.59 6.02 10.26
C GLY A 95 4.03 5.75 10.70
N GLU A 96 4.50 4.49 10.68
CA GLU A 96 5.91 4.15 10.93
C GLU A 96 6.76 4.43 9.68
N ASN A 97 6.86 5.69 9.31
CA ASN A 97 7.60 6.17 8.14
C ASN A 97 8.33 7.49 8.46
N PRO A 98 9.27 7.94 7.60
CA PRO A 98 10.03 9.17 7.83
C PRO A 98 9.19 10.42 8.05
N MET A 99 7.97 10.48 7.47
CA MET A 99 7.05 11.60 7.64
C MET A 99 6.22 11.53 8.92
N LYS A 100 6.25 10.42 9.68
CA LYS A 100 5.41 10.17 10.86
C LYS A 100 3.94 10.49 10.58
N MET A 101 3.47 10.07 9.40
CA MET A 101 2.13 10.37 8.87
C MET A 101 1.48 9.06 8.42
N SER A 102 0.24 8.82 8.84
CA SER A 102 -0.58 7.75 8.28
C SER A 102 -0.96 8.10 6.85
N TYR A 103 -0.76 7.19 5.90
CA TYR A 103 -1.29 7.31 4.53
C TYR A 103 -2.74 6.80 4.42
N MET A 104 -3.33 6.32 5.52
CA MET A 104 -4.76 6.04 5.65
C MET A 104 -5.47 7.27 6.23
N VAL A 105 -6.41 7.82 5.45
CA VAL A 105 -7.18 9.01 5.81
C VAL A 105 -8.01 8.76 7.06
N GLY A 106 -7.94 9.67 8.03
CA GLY A 106 -8.67 9.58 9.30
C GLY A 106 -8.06 8.62 10.33
N TYR A 107 -6.90 8.03 10.05
CA TYR A 107 -6.19 7.17 11.01
C TYR A 107 -4.95 7.88 11.58
N GLY A 108 -4.75 7.74 12.89
CA GLY A 108 -3.62 8.33 13.60
C GLY A 108 -3.68 9.86 13.76
N PRO A 109 -2.67 10.46 14.40
CA PRO A 109 -2.67 11.89 14.72
C PRO A 109 -2.39 12.80 13.51
N ARG A 110 -1.84 12.24 12.41
CA ARG A 110 -1.47 12.98 11.21
C ARG A 110 -1.76 12.12 9.98
N TYR A 111 -2.57 12.63 9.05
CA TYR A 111 -2.98 11.95 7.82
C TYR A 111 -3.23 12.96 6.67
N PRO A 112 -3.24 12.53 5.39
CA PRO A 112 -3.54 13.37 4.24
C PRO A 112 -4.89 14.07 4.33
N GLN A 113 -4.90 15.38 4.13
CA GLN A 113 -6.12 16.20 4.19
C GLN A 113 -6.59 16.65 2.80
N ARG A 114 -5.75 16.53 1.77
CA ARG A 114 -6.00 17.09 0.44
C ARG A 114 -5.88 16.02 -0.64
N ILE A 115 -6.57 14.89 -0.43
CA ILE A 115 -6.54 13.74 -1.33
C ILE A 115 -7.28 14.03 -2.66
N HIS A 116 -6.81 13.42 -3.76
CA HIS A 116 -7.42 13.53 -5.09
C HIS A 116 -8.72 12.72 -5.18
N HIS A 117 -9.79 13.18 -4.52
CA HIS A 117 -11.09 12.52 -4.57
C HIS A 117 -12.23 13.54 -4.64
N ARG A 118 -13.01 13.52 -5.73
CA ARG A 118 -14.07 14.52 -6.01
C ARG A 118 -15.11 14.60 -4.90
N GLY A 119 -15.62 13.45 -4.43
CA GLY A 119 -16.59 13.43 -3.33
C GLY A 119 -16.00 13.88 -1.99
N SER A 120 -14.68 13.85 -1.83
CA SER A 120 -14.00 14.33 -0.62
C SER A 120 -13.77 15.85 -0.70
N SER A 121 -13.35 16.35 -1.86
CA SER A 121 -12.96 17.74 -2.08
C SER A 121 -14.12 18.70 -2.36
N LEU A 122 -15.24 18.23 -2.92
CA LEU A 122 -16.43 19.05 -3.18
C LEU A 122 -17.29 19.18 -1.91
N PRO A 123 -18.01 20.30 -1.71
CA PRO A 123 -18.97 20.42 -0.62
C PRO A 123 -20.07 19.36 -0.77
N SER A 124 -20.57 18.86 0.36
CA SER A 124 -21.71 17.95 0.37
C SER A 124 -22.97 18.63 -0.21
N VAL A 125 -23.91 17.82 -0.70
CA VAL A 125 -25.24 18.29 -1.15
C VAL A 125 -25.99 19.03 -0.03
N ARG A 126 -25.77 18.65 1.24
CA ARG A 126 -26.35 19.35 2.39
C ARG A 126 -25.85 20.80 2.51
N THR A 127 -24.56 21.02 2.25
CA THR A 127 -23.93 22.35 2.35
C THR A 127 -24.06 23.18 1.06
N HIS A 128 -24.21 22.52 -0.09
CA HIS A 128 -24.36 23.15 -1.38
C HIS A 128 -25.34 22.35 -2.24
N PRO A 129 -26.67 22.57 -2.09
CA PRO A 129 -27.69 21.76 -2.76
C PRO A 129 -27.82 22.10 -4.25
N ALA A 130 -27.32 23.25 -4.68
CA ALA A 130 -27.31 23.65 -6.08
C ALA A 130 -26.32 22.80 -6.91
N HIS A 131 -26.62 22.63 -8.18
CA HIS A 131 -25.76 21.91 -9.10
C HIS A 131 -24.42 22.63 -9.30
N ILE A 132 -23.31 21.89 -9.16
CA ILE A 132 -21.96 22.41 -9.47
C ILE A 132 -21.75 22.31 -10.99
N GLY A 133 -21.72 23.46 -11.65
CA GLY A 133 -21.54 23.54 -13.11
C GLY A 133 -20.19 22.99 -13.60
N CYS A 134 -20.09 22.79 -14.91
CA CYS A 134 -18.85 22.35 -15.56
C CYS A 134 -17.69 23.32 -15.21
N LYS A 135 -16.51 22.78 -14.88
CA LYS A 135 -15.31 23.51 -14.43
C LYS A 135 -15.46 24.32 -13.13
N ALA A 136 -16.65 24.47 -12.55
CA ALA A 136 -16.83 25.14 -11.26
C ALA A 136 -16.16 24.38 -10.10
N GLY A 137 -15.86 23.09 -10.30
CA GLY A 137 -15.09 22.24 -9.39
C GLY A 137 -13.61 22.65 -9.23
N SER A 138 -13.05 23.40 -10.19
CA SER A 138 -11.61 23.71 -10.23
C SER A 138 -11.13 24.49 -9.01
N ARG A 139 -11.98 25.35 -8.43
CA ARG A 139 -11.65 26.08 -7.20
C ARG A 139 -11.41 25.16 -6.01
N TYR A 140 -12.15 24.05 -5.90
CA TYR A 140 -11.96 23.07 -4.83
C TYR A 140 -10.73 22.21 -5.11
N PHE A 141 -10.54 21.81 -6.38
CA PHE A 141 -9.37 21.06 -6.79
C PHE A 141 -8.06 21.80 -6.46
N LEU A 142 -7.98 23.09 -6.78
CA LEU A 142 -6.79 23.93 -6.57
C LEU A 142 -6.70 24.59 -5.18
N SER A 143 -7.73 24.47 -4.34
CA SER A 143 -7.74 25.11 -3.01
C SER A 143 -6.54 24.65 -2.16
N PRO A 144 -6.01 25.50 -1.26
CA PRO A 144 -5.07 25.08 -0.23
C PRO A 144 -5.75 24.36 0.94
N ASP A 145 -7.08 24.49 1.07
CA ASP A 145 -7.82 24.00 2.22
C ASP A 145 -7.96 22.47 2.22
N PRO A 146 -8.10 21.87 3.41
CA PRO A 146 -8.50 20.48 3.59
C PRO A 146 -9.78 20.14 2.81
N ASN A 147 -9.91 18.88 2.42
CA ASN A 147 -11.14 18.35 1.85
C ASN A 147 -12.29 18.47 2.88
N PRO A 148 -13.45 19.02 2.51
CA PRO A 148 -14.58 19.21 3.44
C PRO A 148 -15.20 17.89 3.93
N ASN A 149 -15.08 16.80 3.16
CA ASN A 149 -15.55 15.49 3.58
C ASN A 149 -14.36 14.54 3.77
N VAL A 150 -14.13 14.12 5.01
CA VAL A 150 -13.06 13.17 5.35
C VAL A 150 -13.43 11.78 4.82
N LEU A 151 -12.66 11.27 3.87
CA LEU A 151 -12.85 9.93 3.30
C LEU A 151 -12.18 8.87 4.17
N VAL A 152 -12.76 8.62 5.35
CA VAL A 152 -12.18 7.76 6.39
C VAL A 152 -11.85 6.36 5.84
N GLY A 153 -10.64 5.88 6.14
CA GLY A 153 -10.16 4.55 5.74
C GLY A 153 -9.56 4.49 4.33
N ALA A 154 -9.70 5.54 3.51
CA ALA A 154 -9.07 5.57 2.20
C ALA A 154 -7.55 5.63 2.32
N VAL A 155 -6.84 4.77 1.59
CA VAL A 155 -5.37 4.83 1.49
C VAL A 155 -5.00 5.48 0.18
N VAL A 156 -4.17 6.53 0.27
CA VAL A 156 -3.69 7.30 -0.89
C VAL A 156 -2.59 6.54 -1.64
N GLY A 157 -2.24 7.00 -2.84
CA GLY A 157 -1.14 6.48 -3.65
C GLY A 157 0.22 6.43 -2.95
N GLY A 158 0.43 7.24 -1.92
CA GLY A 158 1.59 7.20 -1.01
C GLY A 158 2.73 8.13 -1.43
N PRO A 159 3.87 8.08 -0.73
CA PRO A 159 5.01 8.94 -1.02
C PRO A 159 5.74 8.51 -2.28
N ASN A 160 6.60 9.40 -2.78
CA ASN A 160 7.54 9.09 -3.85
C ASN A 160 8.72 8.22 -3.37
N THR A 161 9.69 7.96 -4.26
CA THR A 161 10.87 7.12 -3.96
C THR A 161 11.73 7.60 -2.81
N THR A 162 11.66 8.89 -2.44
CA THR A 162 12.43 9.50 -1.36
C THR A 162 11.60 9.66 -0.09
N ASP A 163 10.49 8.93 0.04
CA ASP A 163 9.55 9.03 1.17
C ASP A 163 8.85 10.39 1.32
N ALA A 164 8.88 11.25 0.29
CA ALA A 164 8.24 12.56 0.33
C ALA A 164 6.79 12.48 -0.18
N PHE A 165 5.89 13.14 0.54
CA PHE A 165 4.47 13.21 0.22
C PHE A 165 3.96 14.66 0.29
N PRO A 166 3.42 15.21 -0.82
CA PRO A 166 3.06 16.64 -0.89
C PRO A 166 1.71 17.00 -0.26
N ASP A 167 0.85 16.01 0.05
CA ASP A 167 -0.55 16.20 0.46
C ASP A 167 -1.29 17.25 -0.37
N SER A 168 -1.44 16.96 -1.66
CA SER A 168 -1.90 17.94 -2.65
C SER A 168 -2.66 17.26 -3.79
N ARG A 169 -3.91 17.68 -4.00
CA ARG A 169 -4.82 17.10 -5.00
C ARG A 169 -4.24 17.03 -6.42
N PRO A 170 -3.49 18.04 -6.93
CA PRO A 170 -2.86 17.94 -8.25
C PRO A 170 -1.81 16.83 -8.39
N PHE A 171 -1.20 16.41 -7.28
CA PHE A 171 -0.24 15.30 -7.25
C PHE A 171 -1.03 13.99 -7.10
N PHE A 172 -1.76 13.62 -8.16
CA PHE A 172 -2.69 12.49 -8.15
C PHE A 172 -1.96 11.15 -7.98
N GLN A 173 -0.72 11.03 -8.46
CA GLN A 173 0.07 9.80 -8.29
C GLN A 173 0.30 9.45 -6.82
N GLU A 174 0.41 10.47 -5.96
CA GLU A 174 0.58 10.30 -4.52
C GLU A 174 -0.76 10.36 -3.79
N SER A 175 -1.65 11.26 -4.18
CA SER A 175 -2.83 11.63 -3.39
C SER A 175 -4.13 10.93 -3.79
N GLU A 176 -4.15 10.15 -4.88
CA GLU A 176 -5.34 9.43 -5.34
C GLU A 176 -5.57 8.14 -4.53
N PRO A 177 -6.71 8.01 -3.83
CA PRO A 177 -7.11 6.74 -3.24
C PRO A 177 -7.85 5.87 -4.26
N THR A 178 -7.69 4.55 -4.16
CA THR A 178 -8.40 3.61 -5.04
C THR A 178 -8.84 2.35 -4.30
N THR A 179 -9.89 1.71 -4.81
CA THR A 179 -10.44 0.47 -4.22
C THR A 179 -9.41 -0.66 -4.20
N TYR A 180 -8.57 -0.76 -5.22
CA TYR A 180 -7.54 -1.80 -5.33
C TYR A 180 -6.34 -1.59 -4.41
N ILE A 181 -6.10 -0.37 -3.87
CA ILE A 181 -5.14 -0.18 -2.78
C ILE A 181 -5.71 -0.79 -1.49
N ASN A 182 -6.97 -0.47 -1.18
CA ASN A 182 -7.64 -0.90 0.05
C ASN A 182 -7.95 -2.40 0.09
N ALA A 183 -8.32 -3.01 -1.04
CA ALA A 183 -8.77 -4.40 -1.09
C ALA A 183 -7.78 -5.42 -0.48
N PRO A 184 -6.49 -5.49 -0.89
CA PRO A 184 -5.53 -6.39 -0.26
C PRO A 184 -5.15 -5.94 1.17
N LEU A 185 -5.20 -4.63 1.45
CA LEU A 185 -4.89 -4.10 2.79
C LEU A 185 -5.87 -4.59 3.84
N VAL A 186 -7.16 -4.70 3.53
CA VAL A 186 -8.16 -5.24 4.47
C VAL A 186 -7.77 -6.63 4.95
N GLY A 187 -7.27 -7.50 4.06
CA GLY A 187 -6.79 -8.84 4.42
C GLY A 187 -5.57 -8.81 5.34
N LEU A 188 -4.62 -7.90 5.09
CA LEU A 188 -3.45 -7.69 5.95
C LEU A 188 -3.85 -7.22 7.36
N LEU A 189 -4.71 -6.20 7.44
CA LEU A 189 -5.19 -5.64 8.70
C LEU A 189 -5.96 -6.69 9.50
N ALA A 190 -6.84 -7.44 8.85
CA ALA A 190 -7.59 -8.52 9.51
C ALA A 190 -6.65 -9.58 10.10
N TYR A 191 -5.62 -9.99 9.37
CA TYR A 191 -4.65 -10.96 9.88
C TYR A 191 -3.88 -10.42 11.08
N PHE A 192 -3.30 -9.22 11.00
CA PHE A 192 -2.49 -8.67 12.09
C PHE A 192 -3.31 -8.25 13.30
N ALA A 193 -4.59 -7.88 13.13
CA ALA A 193 -5.50 -7.67 14.25
C ALA A 193 -5.81 -8.97 15.01
N ALA A 194 -5.94 -10.10 14.30
CA ALA A 194 -6.16 -11.41 14.92
C ALA A 194 -4.88 -12.06 15.47
N HIS A 195 -3.70 -11.58 15.06
CA HIS A 195 -2.38 -12.13 15.42
C HIS A 195 -1.39 -11.01 15.78
N PRO A 196 -1.60 -10.32 16.92
CA PRO A 196 -0.79 -9.17 17.34
C PRO A 196 0.71 -9.49 17.41
#